data_AF-A0A2J0MFY7-F1
#
_entry.id   AF-A0A2J0MFY7-F1
#
_cell.length_a   1.000
_cell.length_b   1.000
_cell.length_c   1.000
_cell.angle_alpha   90.00
_cell.angle_beta   90.00
_cell.angle_gamma   90.00
#
_symmetry.space_group_name_H-M   'P 1'
#
loop_
_entity.id
_entity.type
_entity.pdbx_description
1 polymer ?
#
loop_
_entity_poly.entity_id
_entity_poly.type
_entity_poly.pdbx_seq_one_letter_code
_entity_poly.pdbx_strand_id
1 'polypeptide(L)' 'MIDYSHANLYNIDSTFLRNDTYDEVAFGVDYFLMPGSIIIGQFSLGDASRSDDSEKIQYRRFTIGWRTTF' A
#
# COMPACT_ATOMS: atom_id res chain seq x y z
N MET A 1 -4.08 4.30 13.32
CA MET A 1 -4.14 3.00 12.61
C MET A 1 -2.75 2.71 12.07
N ILE A 2 -2.27 1.47 12.22
CA ILE A 2 -1.02 1.02 11.60
C ILE A 2 -1.37 -0.23 10.82
N ASP A 3 -1.11 -0.22 9.52
CA ASP A 3 -1.37 -1.34 8.63
C ASP A 3 -0.08 -1.80 7.97
N TYR A 4 0.05 -3.11 7.81
CA TYR A 4 1.11 -3.74 7.03
C TYR A 4 0.48 -4.66 6.00
N SER A 5 0.96 -4.58 4.76
CA SER A 5 0.53 -5.42 3.65
C SER A 5 1.75 -6.05 2.98
N HIS A 6 1.63 -7.34 2.67
CA HIS A 6 2.60 -8.10 1.92
C HIS A 6 1.86 -8.89 0.84
N ALA A 7 2.30 -8.77 -0.40
CA ALA A 7 1.75 -9.49 -1.54
C ALA A 7 2.87 -10.05 -2.43
N ASN A 8 2.69 -11.29 -2.89
CA ASN A 8 3.57 -11.93 -3.87
C ASN A 8 2.75 -12.30 -5.10
N LEU A 9 3.18 -11.80 -6.26
CA LEU A 9 2.57 -12.09 -7.55
C LEU A 9 3.47 -13.03 -8.35
N TYR A 10 3.05 -14.28 -8.45
CA TYR A 10 3.77 -15.31 -9.20
C TYR A 10 3.44 -15.24 -10.69
N ASN A 11 4.49 -15.19 -11.51
CA ASN A 11 4.38 -15.39 -12.95
C ASN A 11 4.77 -16.84 -13.29
N ILE A 12 3.77 -17.60 -13.74
CA ILE A 12 3.91 -19.02 -14.13
C ILE A 12 4.22 -19.21 -15.62
N ASP A 13 4.18 -18.14 -16.42
CA ASP A 13 4.35 -18.17 -17.89
C ASP A 13 5.80 -17.85 -18.32
N SER A 14 6.71 -17.60 -17.37
CA SER A 14 8.12 -17.35 -17.66
C SER A 14 8.97 -18.62 -17.60
N THR A 15 10.05 -18.65 -18.39
CA THR A 15 11.02 -19.76 -18.48
C THR A 15 11.66 -20.13 -17.13
N PHE A 16 11.62 -19.21 -16.18
CA PHE A 16 12.01 -19.37 -14.78
C PHE A 16 10.88 -18.83 -13.92
N LEU A 17 10.55 -19.48 -12.78
CA LEU A 17 9.50 -18.98 -11.88
C LEU A 17 9.89 -17.58 -11.37
N ARG A 18 9.17 -16.56 -11.83
CA ARG A 18 9.41 -15.16 -11.45
C ARG A 18 8.33 -14.73 -10.46
N ASN A 19 8.72 -13.98 -9.43
CA ASN A 19 7.77 -13.39 -8.48
C ASN A 19 8.02 -11.89 -8.38
N ASP A 20 6.94 -11.12 -8.31
CA ASP A 20 6.98 -9.70 -7.96
C ASP A 20 6.44 -9.56 -6.51
N THR A 21 7.31 -9.11 -5.61
CA THR A 21 7.01 -8.90 -4.18
C THR A 21 6.63 -7.44 -3.96
N TYR A 22 5.59 -7.20 -3.17
CA TYR A 22 5.13 -5.87 -2.76
C TYR A 22 4.95 -5.84 -1.24
N ASP A 23 5.67 -4.95 -0.58
CA ASP A 23 5.60 -4.68 0.85
C ASP A 23 5.16 -3.22 1.06
N GLU A 24 4.16 -3.00 1.92
CA GLU A 24 3.72 -1.66 2.30
C GLU A 24 3.47 -1.59 3.81
N VAL A 25 3.99 -0.52 4.42
CA VAL A 25 3.61 -0.12 5.78
C VAL A 25 2.92 1.24 5.72
N ALA A 26 1.77 1.34 6.36
CA ALA A 26 0.96 2.55 6.40
C ALA A 26 0.65 2.98 7.84
N PHE A 27 0.69 4.29 8.06
CA PHE A 27 0.25 4.94 9.28
C PHE A 27 -0.89 5.90 8.94
N GLY A 28 -2.03 5.73 9.60
CA GLY A 28 -3.24 6.52 9.35
C GLY A 28 -3.83 7.13 10.63
N VAL A 29 -4.42 8.31 10.49
CA VAL A 29 -5.20 9.01 11.52
C VAL A 29 -6.55 9.40 10.95
N ASP A 30 -7.60 9.02 11.65
CA ASP A 30 -8.98 9.36 11.32
C ASP A 30 -9.48 10.45 12.27
N TYR A 31 -9.95 11.56 11.70
CA TYR A 31 -10.55 12.67 12.42
C TYR A 31 -12.04 12.76 12.11
N PHE A 32 -12.86 12.50 13.13
CA PHE A 32 -14.32 12.52 13.04
C PHE A 32 -14.83 13.97 13.20
N LEU A 33 -15.34 14.55 12.12
CA LEU A 33 -15.92 15.91 12.14
C LEU A 33 -17.32 15.91 12.76
N MET A 34 -18.12 14.90 12.43
CA MET A 34 -19.48 14.67 12.92
C MET A 34 -19.84 13.19 12.70
N PRO A 35 -20.93 12.66 13.29
CA PRO A 35 -21.42 11.32 12.97
C PRO A 35 -21.61 11.18 11.46
N GLY A 36 -20.87 10.26 10.85
CA GLY A 36 -20.89 10.03 9.41
C GLY A 36 -19.93 10.89 8.57
N SER A 37 -19.07 11.73 9.15
CA SER A 37 -18.07 12.52 8.40
C SER A 37 -16.68 12.41 9.00
N ILE A 38 -15.71 11.92 8.21
CA ILE A 38 -14.38 11.56 8.69
C ILE A 38 -13.31 12.04 7.70
N ILE A 39 -12.36 12.84 8.18
CA ILE A 39 -11.13 13.17 7.45
C ILE A 39 -10.09 12.08 7.75
N ILE A 40 -9.51 11.50 6.72
CA ILE A 40 -8.57 10.39 6.80
C ILE A 40 -7.22 10.90 6.29
N GLY A 41 -6.23 10.99 7.17
CA GLY A 41 -4.85 11.27 6.80
C GLY A 41 -4.02 10.01 6.88
N GLN A 42 -3.31 9.65 5.81
CA GLN A 42 -2.47 8.45 5.78
C GLN A 42 -1.11 8.73 5.13
N PHE A 43 -0.06 8.16 5.71
CA PHE A 43 1.27 8.12 5.15
C PHE A 43 1.67 6.66 4.96
N SER A 44 2.23 6.29 3.81
CA SER A 44 2.73 4.95 3.56
C SER A 44 4.10 4.91 2.89
N LEU A 45 4.83 3.86 3.23
CA LEU A 45 6.11 3.49 2.66
C LEU A 45 5.92 2.15 1.95
N GLY A 46 6.20 2.12 0.66
CA GLY A 46 6.12 0.90 -0.14
C GLY A 46 7.46 0.55 -0.74
N ASP A 47 7.75 -0.75 -0.78
CA ASP A 47 8.87 -1.36 -1.49
C ASP A 47 8.31 -2.48 -2.36
N ALA A 48 8.66 -2.48 -3.63
CA ALA A 48 8.33 -3.54 -4.56
C ALA A 48 9.58 -3.98 -5.29
N SER A 49 9.78 -5.29 -5.39
CA SER A 49 10.94 -5.87 -6.06
C SER A 49 10.57 -7.14 -6.80
N ARG A 50 11.24 -7.35 -7.93
CA ARG A 50 11.17 -8.59 -8.68
C ARG A 50 12.23 -9.56 -8.19
N SER A 51 11.93 -10.86 -8.23
CA SER A 51 12.81 -11.94 -7.74
C SER A 51 14.17 -12.04 -8.43
N ASP A 52 14.31 -11.49 -9.65
CA ASP A 52 15.57 -11.41 -10.40
C ASP A 52 16.28 -10.06 -10.22
N ASP A 53 15.80 -9.21 -9.30
CA ASP A 53 16.26 -7.85 -9.05
C ASP A 53 16.22 -6.93 -10.28
N SER A 54 15.56 -7.31 -11.38
CA SER A 54 15.55 -6.51 -12.61
C SER A 54 14.79 -5.19 -12.47
N GLU A 55 13.81 -5.17 -11.57
CA GLU A 55 12.94 -4.02 -11.31
C GLU A 55 12.72 -3.85 -9.81
N LYS A 56 12.89 -2.61 -9.34
CA LYS A 56 12.65 -2.20 -7.95
C LYS A 56 11.93 -0.85 -7.94
N ILE A 57 10.94 -0.71 -7.07
CA ILE A 57 10.18 0.51 -6.87
C ILE A 57 10.08 0.77 -5.38
N GLN A 58 10.60 1.90 -4.95
CA GLN A 58 10.39 2.41 -3.59
C GLN A 58 9.61 3.71 -3.67
N TYR A 59 8.56 3.83 -2.86
CA TYR A 59 7.73 5.03 -2.86
C TYR A 59 7.32 5.45 -1.46
N ARG A 60 7.07 6.76 -1.34
CA ARG A 60 6.45 7.38 -0.17
C ARG A 60 5.16 8.02 -0.65
N ARG A 61 4.05 7.66 -0.04
CA ARG A 61 2.72 8.17 -0.42
C ARG A 61 2.11 8.88 0.77
N PHE A 62 1.55 10.06 0.50
CA PHE A 62 0.71 10.78 1.45
C PHE A 62 -0.69 10.91 0.85
N THR A 63 -1.69 10.51 1.62
CA THR A 63 -3.09 10.47 1.22
C THR A 63 -3.91 11.31 2.19
N ILE A 64 -4.72 12.22 1.65
CA ILE A 64 -5.79 12.88 2.39
C ILE A 64 -7.10 12.46 1.75
N GLY A 65 -7.99 11.88 2.55
CA GLY A 65 -9.33 11.49 2.16
C GLY A 65 -10.38 12.16 3.03
N TRP A 66 -11.59 12.27 2.49
CA TRP A 66 -12.79 12.62 3.25
C TRP A 66 -13.87 11.60 2.94
N ARG A 67 -14.38 10.94 3.97
CA ARG A 67 -15.49 9.99 3.87
C ARG A 67 -16.74 10.59 4.51
N THR A 68 -17.84 10.60 3.77
CA THR A 68 -19.18 10.93 4.27
C THR A 68 -20.12 9.74 4.09
N THR A 69 -20.86 9.38 5.14
CA THR A 69 -21.87 8.29 5.15
C THR A 69 -23.25 8.91 5.33
N PHE A 70 -24.21 8.52 4.48
CA PHE A 70 -25.61 8.96 4.49
C PHE A 70 -26.55 7.82 4.86
#